data_AF-A0A1W1UU46-F1
#
_entry.id   AF-A0A1W1UU46-F1
#
_cell.length_a   1.000
_cell.length_b   1.000
_cell.length_c   1.000
_cell.angle_alpha   90.00
_cell.angle_beta   90.00
_cell.angle_gamma   90.00
#
_symmetry.space_group_name_H-M   'P 1'
#
loop_
_entity.id
_entity.type
_entity.pdbx_description
1 polymer ?
#
loop_
_entity_poly.entity_id
_entity_poly.type
_entity_poly.pdbx_seq_one_letter_code
_entity_poly.pdbx_strand_id
1 'polypeptide(L)' 'MYAGRMEWSELEATIRQKVAEQPRGFQARLGEALGVKQPSVTQALSGKKAFPREWVGKTLDMLGLEIVVRPKAQQ' A
#
# COMPACT_ATOMS: atom_id res chain seq x y z
N MET A 1 4.65 -24.39 -4.83
CA MET A 1 4.14 -23.21 -4.09
C MET A 1 3.15 -22.52 -5.00
N TYR A 2 1.85 -22.59 -4.71
CA TYR A 2 0.85 -21.91 -5.52
C TYR A 2 1.14 -20.41 -5.47
N ALA A 3 1.39 -19.78 -6.62
CA ALA A 3 1.27 -18.33 -6.75
C ALA A 3 -0.23 -18.02 -6.59
N GLY A 4 -0.69 -17.96 -5.34
CA GLY A 4 -2.06 -17.58 -5.01
C GLY A 4 -2.34 -16.23 -5.65
N ARG A 5 -3.54 -16.08 -6.24
CA ARG A 5 -3.99 -14.75 -6.67
C ARG A 5 -3.95 -13.85 -5.45
N MET A 6 -3.16 -12.79 -5.53
CA MET A 6 -3.13 -11.77 -4.49
C MET A 6 -4.40 -10.95 -4.65
N GLU A 7 -5.31 -11.08 -3.68
CA GLU A 7 -6.53 -10.29 -3.66
C GLU A 7 -6.21 -8.85 -3.23
N TRP A 8 -7.05 -7.91 -3.66
CA TRP A 8 -6.84 -6.49 -3.35
C TRP A 8 -6.72 -6.23 -1.84
N SER A 9 -7.52 -6.92 -1.03
CA SER A 9 -7.46 -6.86 0.44
C SER A 9 -6.11 -7.30 1.02
N GLU A 10 -5.44 -8.26 0.40
CA GLU A 10 -4.12 -8.73 0.81
C GLU A 10 -3.04 -7.70 0.47
N LEU A 11 -3.17 -7.01 -0.68
CA LEU A 11 -2.32 -5.87 -1.01
C LEU A 11 -2.47 -4.73 -0.01
N GLU A 12 -3.70 -4.36 0.33
CA GLU A 12 -3.95 -3.33 1.34
C GLU A 12 -3.33 -3.71 2.69
N ALA A 13 -3.52 -4.95 3.14
CA ALA A 13 -2.95 -5.45 4.39
C ALA A 13 -1.41 -5.39 4.37
N THR A 14 -0.80 -5.80 3.25
CA THR A 14 0.65 -5.77 3.05
C THR A 14 1.19 -4.33 3.12
N ILE A 15 0.53 -3.39 2.43
CA ILE A 15 0.90 -1.98 2.46
C ILE A 15 0.81 -1.45 3.89
N ARG A 16 -0.31 -1.70 4.59
CA ARG A 16 -0.51 -1.24 5.98
C ARG A 16 0.56 -1.77 6.92
N GLN A 17 0.89 -3.06 6.82
CA GLN A 17 1.95 -3.67 7.61
C GLN A 17 3.31 -3.02 7.31
N LYS A 18 3.66 -2.88 6.03
CA LYS A 18 4.95 -2.30 5.62
C LYS A 18 5.10 -0.85 6.04
N VAL A 19 4.02 -0.07 6.03
CA VAL A 19 3.99 1.31 6.55
C VAL A 19 4.15 1.34 8.07
N ALA A 20 3.57 0.39 8.81
CA ALA A 20 3.72 0.30 10.26
C ALA A 20 5.16 -0.03 10.69
N GLU A 21 5.91 -0.73 9.85
CA GLU A 21 7.34 -1.05 10.04
C GLU A 21 8.27 0.16 9.77
N GLN A 22 7.75 1.26 9.21
CA GLN A 22 8.55 2.43 8.87
C GLN A 22 8.89 3.31 10.09
N PRO A 23 9.99 4.08 10.02
CA PRO A 23 10.34 5.02 11.07
C PRO A 23 9.27 6.10 11.30
N ARG A 24 9.30 6.69 12.50
CA ARG A 24 8.44 7.82 12.87
C ARG A 24 8.52 8.92 11.80
N GLY A 25 7.38 9.54 11.52
CA GLY A 25 7.25 10.58 10.50
C GLY A 25 7.07 10.07 9.06
N PHE A 26 7.12 8.75 8.81
CA PHE A 26 6.82 8.21 7.47
C PHE A 26 5.41 8.57 6.99
N GLN A 27 4.37 8.45 7.83
CA GLN A 27 3.00 8.78 7.42
C GLN A 27 2.81 10.25 7.02
N ALA A 28 3.54 11.18 7.67
CA ALA A 28 3.51 12.59 7.31
C ALA A 28 4.15 12.82 5.93
N ARG A 29 5.34 12.25 5.70
CA ARG A 29 6.01 12.26 4.40
C ARG A 29 5.18 11.60 3.30
N LEU A 30 4.49 10.51 3.62
CA LEU A 30 3.57 9.85 2.69
C LEU A 30 2.41 10.78 2.32
N GLY A 31 1.83 11.49 3.29
CA GLY A 31 0.81 12.51 3.04
C GLY A 31 1.31 13.62 2.12
N GLU A 32 2.49 14.16 2.39
CA GLU A 32 3.14 15.16 1.54
C GLU A 32 3.36 14.64 0.11
N ALA A 33 3.90 13.43 -0.03
CA ALA A 33 4.17 12.80 -1.32
C ALA A 33 2.92 12.48 -2.14
N LEU A 34 1.79 12.24 -1.45
CA LEU A 34 0.47 12.02 -2.05
C LEU A 34 -0.31 13.32 -2.25
N GLY A 35 0.17 14.45 -1.75
CA GLY A 35 -0.55 15.74 -1.79
C GLY A 35 -1.80 15.76 -0.90
N VAL A 36 -1.85 14.95 0.16
CA VAL A 36 -3.02 14.83 1.05
C VAL A 36 -2.66 15.12 2.51
N LYS A 37 -3.66 15.49 3.30
CA LYS A 37 -3.47 15.75 4.72
C LYS A 37 -3.17 14.44 5.47
N GLN A 38 -2.29 14.49 6.46
CA GLN A 38 -1.93 13.36 7.31
C GLN A 38 -3.13 12.58 7.88
N PRO A 39 -4.24 13.22 8.36
CA PRO A 39 -5.40 12.46 8.84
C PRO A 39 -6.04 11.55 7.79
N SER A 40 -5.99 11.93 6.50
CA SER A 40 -6.48 11.10 5.41
C SER A 40 -5.64 9.82 5.27
N VAL A 41 -4.32 9.97 5.39
CA VAL A 41 -3.38 8.83 5.39
C VAL A 41 -3.64 7.93 6.59
N THR A 42 -3.76 8.50 7.79
CA THR A 42 -4.05 7.74 9.01
C THR A 42 -5.38 6.97 8.91
N GLN A 43 -6.43 7.57 8.34
CA GLN A 43 -7.71 6.88 8.12
C GLN A 43 -7.57 5.68 7.16
N ALA A 44 -6.86 5.85 6.04
CA ALA A 44 -6.63 4.77 5.08
C ALA A 44 -5.77 3.63 5.67
N LEU A 45 -4.75 3.99 6.47
CA LEU A 45 -3.86 3.02 7.11
C LEU A 45 -4.53 2.29 8.29
N SER A 46 -5.51 2.91 8.95
CA SER A 46 -6.24 2.31 10.07
C SER A 46 -7.16 1.15 9.67
N GLY A 47 -7.41 0.95 8.37
CA GLY A 47 -8.36 -0.04 7.87
C GLY A 47 -9.84 0.33 8.05
N LYS A 48 -10.14 1.47 8.68
CA LYS A 48 -11.52 2.00 8.79
C LYS A 48 -12.09 2.47 7.45
N LYS A 49 -11.22 2.78 6.49
CA LYS A 49 -11.57 3.12 5.11
C LYS A 49 -10.75 2.27 4.15
N ALA A 50 -11.32 1.99 2.98
CA ALA A 50 -10.62 1.37 1.87
C ALA A 50 -9.37 2.18 1.53
N PHE A 51 -8.28 1.49 1.19
CA PHE A 51 -7.06 2.18 0.77
C PHE A 51 -7.27 2.72 -0.65
N PRO A 52 -7.03 4.01 -0.92
CA PRO A 52 -7.22 4.56 -2.26
C PRO A 52 -6.28 3.89 -3.27
N ARG A 53 -6.83 3.41 -4.39
CA ARG A 53 -6.07 2.66 -5.41
C ARG A 53 -5.00 3.53 -6.06
N GLU A 54 -5.31 4.80 -6.24
CA GLU A 54 -4.43 5.83 -6.78
C GLU A 54 -3.19 6.07 -5.90
N TRP A 55 -3.23 5.72 -4.60
CA TRP A 55 -2.09 5.89 -3.70
C TRP A 55 -1.11 4.73 -3.77
N VAL A 56 -1.50 3.58 -4.33
CA VAL A 56 -0.70 2.35 -4.30
C VAL A 56 0.67 2.55 -4.90
N GLY A 57 0.74 3.03 -6.15
CA GLY A 57 2.02 3.18 -6.85
C GLY A 57 3.01 4.03 -6.03
N LYS A 58 2.59 5.24 -5.65
CA LYS A 58 3.44 6.15 -4.87
C LYS A 58 3.82 5.59 -3.50
N THR A 59 2.89 4.89 -2.85
CA THR A 59 3.15 4.28 -1.53
C THR A 59 4.19 3.18 -1.64
N LEU A 60 4.09 2.33 -2.67
CA LEU A 60 5.07 1.28 -2.92
C LEU A 60 6.44 1.84 -3.28
N ASP A 61 6.50 2.87 -4.13
CA ASP A 61 7.76 3.57 -4.45
C ASP A 61 8.46 4.06 -3.16
N MET A 62 7.70 4.67 -2.24
CA MET A 62 8.24 5.15 -0.96
C MET A 62 8.65 4.04 -0.01
N LEU A 63 8.03 2.87 -0.12
CA LEU A 63 8.40 1.67 0.63
C LEU A 63 9.58 0.91 -0.03
N GLY A 64 10.05 1.34 -1.21
CA GLY A 64 11.06 0.63 -1.99
C GLY A 64 10.55 -0.72 -2.53
N LEU A 65 9.25 -0.81 -2.83
CA LEU A 65 8.58 -2.00 -3.32
C LEU A 65 8.14 -1.82 -4.79
N GLU A 66 8.07 -2.93 -5.52
CA GLU A 66 7.63 -2.96 -6.91
C GLU A 66 6.46 -3.96 -7.09
N ILE A 67 5.46 -3.59 -7.91
CA ILE A 67 4.42 -4.53 -8.35
C ILE A 67 4.89 -5.24 -9.61
N VAL A 68 4.87 -6.57 -9.59
CA VAL A 68 5.14 -7.40 -10.76
C VAL A 68 3.86 -8.08 -11.21
N VAL A 69 3.44 -7.81 -12.45
CA VAL A 69 2.32 -8.51 -13.08
C VAL A 69 2.86 -9.79 -13.71
N ARG A 70 2.25 -10.93 -13.39
CA ARG A 70 2.60 -12.23 -13.96
C ARG A 70 1.40 -12.80 -14.73
N PRO A 71 1.61 -13.41 -15.91
CA PRO A 71 0.57 -14.15 -16.60
C PRO A 71 0.01 -15.24 -15.68
N LYS A 72 -1.32 -15.41 -15.70
CA LYS A 72 -1.91 -16.62 -15.13
C LYS A 72 -1.49 -17.76 -16.05
N ALA A 73 -0.84 -18.80 -15.51
CA ALA A 73 -0.56 -20.00 -16.28
C ALA A 73 -1.90 -20.46 -16.89
N GLN A 74 -1.97 -20.45 -18.22
CA GLN A 74 -3.12 -20.94 -18.97
C GLN A 74 -3.15 -22.44 -18.70
N GLN A 75 -4.17 -22.89 -17.95
CA GLN A 75 -4.45 -24.31 -17.79
C GLN A 75 -4.91 -24.90 -19.13
#